data_AF-A0A150AR11-F1
#
_entry.id   AF-A0A150AR11-F1
#
_cell.length_a   1.000
_cell.length_b   1.000
_cell.length_c   1.000
_cell.angle_alpha   90.00
_cell.angle_beta   90.00
_cell.angle_gamma   90.00
#
_symmetry.space_group_name_H-M   'P 1'
#
loop_
_entity.id
_entity.type
_entity.pdbx_description
1 polymer ?
#
loop_
_entity_poly.entity_id
_entity_poly.type
_entity_poly.pdbx_seq_one_letter_code
_entity_poly.pdbx_strand_id
1 'polypeptide(L)'
;MKKVSIINFIIITSIFVYQVIINNYSSKSHKEKVYDVYLEKSFNGLVKEKIVKRNRMSSRYIHLDNEKKVAVLYNNERKAFYDSLLVGDSIFKEEGSPYVTIMRGDQEFKMFFVDSTIYNKSLLE
;
A
#
# COMPACT_ATOMS: atom_id res chain seq x y z
N MET A 1 -15.55 -54.34 -2.07
CA MET A 1 -15.62 -52.87 -1.86
C MET A 1 -14.97 -52.56 -0.52
N LYS A 2 -13.84 -51.82 -0.51
CA LYS A 2 -13.11 -51.50 0.72
C LYS A 2 -13.96 -50.52 1.53
N LYS A 3 -14.41 -50.91 2.73
CA LYS A 3 -15.04 -50.01 3.69
C LYS A 3 -13.98 -48.98 4.09
N VAL A 4 -13.99 -47.83 3.43
CA VAL A 4 -13.24 -46.66 3.92
C VAL A 4 -13.81 -46.38 5.30
N SER A 5 -13.00 -46.59 6.34
CA SER A 5 -13.42 -46.37 7.72
C SER A 5 -13.91 -44.94 7.85
N ILE A 6 -15.11 -44.74 8.40
CA ILE A 6 -15.73 -43.42 8.61
C ILE A 6 -14.74 -42.46 9.29
N ILE A 7 -13.87 -43.00 10.15
CA ILE A 7 -12.79 -42.29 10.82
C ILE A 7 -11.82 -41.63 9.82
N ASN A 8 -11.43 -42.34 8.75
CA ASN A 8 -10.53 -41.78 7.73
C ASN A 8 -11.19 -40.65 6.95
N PHE A 9 -12.50 -40.73 6.71
CA PHE A 9 -13.25 -39.66 6.04
C PHE A 9 -13.31 -38.39 6.89
N ILE A 10 -13.54 -38.53 8.20
CA ILE A 10 -13.54 -37.41 9.15
C ILE A 10 -12.16 -36.75 9.21
N ILE A 11 -11.07 -37.53 9.30
CA ILE A 11 -9.71 -36.99 9.35
C ILE A 11 -9.38 -36.18 8.08
N ILE A 12 -9.71 -36.71 6.90
CA ILE A 12 -9.45 -36.03 5.62
C ILE A 12 -10.27 -34.74 5.51
N THR A 13 -11.54 -34.76 5.91
CA THR A 13 -12.39 -33.56 5.87
C THR A 13 -11.91 -32.49 6.85
N SER A 14 -11.45 -32.86 8.05
CA SER A 14 -10.87 -31.90 9.00
C SER A 14 -9.58 -31.26 8.46
N ILE A 15 -8.71 -32.03 7.81
CA ILE A 15 -7.49 -31.50 7.16
C ILE A 15 -7.86 -30.51 6.05
N PHE A 16 -8.87 -30.84 5.24
CA PHE A 16 -9.30 -29.98 4.14
C PHE A 16 -9.90 -28.66 4.65
N VAL A 17 -10.75 -28.72 5.68
CA VAL A 17 -11.31 -27.52 6.33
C VAL A 17 -10.19 -26.67 6.93
N TYR A 18 -9.21 -27.29 7.60
CA TYR A 18 -8.08 -26.57 8.17
C TYR A 18 -7.23 -25.86 7.09
N GLN A 19 -6.98 -26.51 5.95
CA GLN A 19 -6.29 -25.91 4.82
C GLN A 19 -7.08 -24.74 4.21
N VAL A 20 -8.40 -24.85 4.09
CA VAL A 20 -9.27 -23.77 3.60
C VAL A 20 -9.24 -22.58 4.56
N ILE A 21 -9.29 -22.81 5.88
CA ILE A 21 -9.21 -21.75 6.88
C ILE A 21 -7.84 -21.06 6.84
N ILE A 22 -6.73 -21.82 6.80
CA ILE A 22 -5.39 -21.23 6.70
C ILE A 22 -5.21 -20.43 5.42
N ASN A 23 -5.69 -20.93 4.28
CA ASN A 23 -5.57 -20.21 3.02
C ASN A 23 -6.37 -18.90 3.03
N ASN A 24 -7.54 -18.87 3.69
CA ASN A 24 -8.33 -17.64 3.86
C ASN A 24 -7.74 -16.69 4.93
N TYR A 25 -7.12 -17.18 6.00
CA TYR A 25 -6.47 -16.34 7.01
C TYR A 25 -5.11 -15.80 6.55
N SER A 26 -4.39 -16.55 5.72
CA SER A 26 -3.13 -16.10 5.11
C SER A 26 -3.35 -15.07 3.99
N SER A 27 -4.59 -14.94 3.51
CA SER A 27 -4.99 -14.00 2.48
C SER A 27 -5.52 -12.66 3.01
N LYS A 28 -5.01 -12.13 4.14
CA LYS A 28 -4.94 -10.66 4.23
C LYS A 28 -4.22 -10.22 2.97
N SER A 29 -4.97 -9.67 2.03
CA SER A 29 -4.46 -9.51 0.68
C SER A 29 -3.18 -8.68 0.77
N HIS A 30 -2.18 -8.96 -0.06
CA HIS A 30 -0.97 -8.14 -0.09
C HIS A 30 -1.29 -6.63 -0.15
N LYS A 31 -2.46 -6.29 -0.69
CA LYS A 31 -3.04 -4.94 -0.73
C LYS A 31 -3.40 -4.36 0.64
N GLU A 32 -3.99 -5.12 1.57
CA GLU A 32 -4.28 -4.66 2.94
C GLU A 32 -3.00 -4.38 3.75
N LYS A 33 -2.01 -5.28 3.70
CA LYS A 33 -0.72 -5.04 4.39
C LYS A 33 0.01 -3.82 3.85
N VAL A 34 -0.12 -3.57 2.55
CA VAL A 34 0.41 -2.39 1.89
C VAL A 34 -0.36 -1.15 2.35
N TYR A 35 -1.68 -1.21 2.47
CA TYR A 35 -2.54 -0.12 2.95
C TYR A 35 -2.23 0.31 4.40
N ASP A 36 -2.15 -0.64 5.33
CA ASP A 36 -1.89 -0.38 6.76
C ASP A 36 -0.56 0.35 6.97
N VAL A 37 0.50 -0.05 6.25
CA VAL A 37 1.83 0.57 6.32
C VAL A 37 1.83 2.04 5.81
N TYR A 38 0.84 2.46 5.02
CA TYR A 38 0.73 3.83 4.52
C TYR A 38 -0.10 4.76 5.38
N LEU A 39 -1.13 4.25 6.06
CA LEU A 39 -1.84 5.04 7.04
C LEU A 39 -0.89 5.47 8.16
N GLU A 40 -0.05 4.55 8.64
CA GLU A 40 0.85 4.79 9.79
C GLU A 40 2.04 5.72 9.52
N LYS A 41 2.36 6.07 8.26
CA LYS A 41 3.54 6.91 7.96
C LYS A 41 3.16 8.37 7.78
N SER A 42 3.62 9.20 8.70
CA SER A 42 3.70 10.66 8.53
C SER A 42 5.03 11.06 7.88
N PHE A 43 5.00 12.12 7.08
CA PHE A 43 6.21 12.74 6.53
C PHE A 43 5.97 14.22 6.22
N ASN A 44 7.03 15.02 6.38
CA ASN A 44 7.04 16.43 6.03
C ASN A 44 8.40 16.77 5.44
N GLY A 45 8.43 17.45 4.30
CA GLY A 45 9.66 18.02 3.78
C GLY A 45 9.52 18.59 2.37
N LEU A 46 10.59 19.24 1.93
CA LEU A 46 10.73 19.80 0.60
C LEU A 46 11.24 18.72 -0.38
N VAL A 47 10.59 18.57 -1.52
CA VAL A 47 11.01 17.67 -2.58
C VAL A 47 12.33 18.18 -3.18
N LYS A 48 13.42 17.47 -2.91
CA LYS A 48 14.74 17.76 -3.50
C LYS A 48 14.97 17.05 -4.82
N GLU A 49 14.57 15.79 -4.91
CA GLU A 49 14.89 14.96 -6.07
C GLU A 49 13.82 13.89 -6.31
N LYS A 50 13.62 13.57 -7.59
CA LYS A 50 12.76 12.48 -8.07
C LYS A 50 13.62 11.45 -8.77
N ILE A 51 13.66 10.22 -8.25
CA ILE A 51 14.50 9.13 -8.78
C ILE A 51 13.61 8.02 -9.34
N VAL A 52 13.92 7.55 -10.55
CA VAL A 52 13.33 6.36 -11.16
C VAL A 52 14.41 5.30 -11.30
N LYS A 53 14.30 4.20 -10.56
CA LYS A 53 15.20 3.05 -10.72
C LYS A 53 14.59 2.08 -11.73
N ARG A 54 15.26 1.94 -12.89
CA ARG A 54 14.93 0.90 -13.89
C ARG A 54 15.43 -0.46 -13.40
N ASN A 55 14.69 -1.08 -12.48
CA ASN A 55 14.78 -2.51 -12.19
C ASN A 55 13.55 -3.23 -12.81
N ARG A 56 13.43 -4.54 -12.60
CA ARG A 56 12.28 -5.36 -13.09
C ARG A 56 10.89 -4.84 -12.69
N MET A 57 10.79 -3.90 -11.74
CA MET A 57 9.52 -3.38 -11.20
C MET A 57 9.41 -1.84 -11.22
N SER A 58 10.31 -1.11 -11.90
CA SER A 58 10.28 0.36 -12.08
C SER A 58 9.89 1.16 -10.83
N SER A 59 10.74 1.09 -9.81
CA SER A 59 10.53 1.78 -8.54
C SER A 59 10.75 3.29 -8.67
N ARG A 60 9.83 4.08 -8.13
CA ARG A 60 9.89 5.55 -8.09
C ARG A 60 10.08 6.03 -6.65
N TYR A 61 10.95 7.01 -6.47
CA TYR A 61 11.43 7.48 -5.18
C TYR A 61 11.46 9.01 -5.14
N ILE A 62 11.04 9.61 -4.02
CA ILE A 62 11.12 11.05 -3.77
C ILE A 62 12.06 11.27 -2.57
N HIS A 63 13.09 12.10 -2.76
CA HIS A 63 13.97 12.53 -1.69
C HIS A 63 13.51 13.87 -1.11
N LEU A 64 13.40 13.91 0.22
CA LEU A 64 13.06 15.12 0.97
C LEU A 64 14.31 15.76 1.58
N ASP A 65 14.23 17.05 1.87
CA ASP A 65 15.29 17.83 2.49
C ASP A 65 15.68 17.39 3.90
N ASN A 66 14.71 16.92 4.69
CA ASN A 66 14.83 16.80 6.14
C ASN A 66 15.24 15.41 6.67
N GLU A 67 15.32 14.34 5.86
CA GLU A 67 16.06 13.10 6.18
C GLU A 67 15.84 11.98 5.13
N LYS A 68 16.69 10.94 5.22
CA LYS A 68 16.87 9.67 4.44
C LYS A 68 15.64 8.85 4.00
N LYS A 69 14.40 9.31 4.19
CA LYS A 69 13.21 8.49 3.97
C LYS A 69 12.48 8.88 2.69
N VAL A 70 12.46 7.90 1.79
CA VAL A 70 11.71 7.96 0.54
C VAL A 70 10.22 7.77 0.79
N ALA A 71 9.42 8.78 0.43
CA ALA A 71 8.00 8.60 0.17
C ALA A 71 7.77 8.03 -1.25
N VAL A 72 7.98 6.71 -1.40
CA VAL A 72 7.20 5.65 -2.10
C VAL A 72 6.59 5.86 -3.54
N LEU A 73 6.28 4.86 -4.40
CA LEU A 73 5.68 3.51 -4.24
C LEU A 73 5.71 2.68 -5.56
N TYR A 74 5.67 1.36 -5.46
CA TYR A 74 5.48 0.40 -6.57
C TYR A 74 4.04 0.41 -7.10
N ASN A 75 3.87 0.08 -8.40
CA ASN A 75 2.65 0.00 -9.22
C ASN A 75 2.14 1.27 -9.93
N ASN A 76 1.50 1.02 -11.08
CA ASN A 76 0.99 2.00 -12.05
C ASN A 76 0.02 3.03 -11.48
N GLU A 77 -0.75 2.66 -10.45
CA GLU A 77 -1.76 3.52 -9.79
C GLU A 77 -1.13 4.77 -9.15
N ARG A 78 0.14 4.69 -8.75
CA ARG A 78 0.82 5.76 -7.99
C ARG A 78 1.78 6.58 -8.83
N LYS A 79 1.79 6.32 -10.14
CA LYS A 79 2.49 7.11 -11.15
C LYS A 79 1.94 8.53 -11.20
N ALA A 80 0.62 8.73 -11.09
CA ALA A 80 0.01 10.05 -11.14
C ALA A 80 0.49 10.96 -9.99
N PHE A 81 0.57 10.43 -8.76
CA PHE A 81 1.08 11.18 -7.61
C PHE A 81 2.54 11.57 -7.79
N TYR A 82 3.36 10.62 -8.23
CA TYR A 82 4.77 10.89 -8.50
C TYR A 82 4.94 11.90 -9.64
N ASP A 83 4.18 11.78 -10.72
CA ASP A 83 4.33 12.61 -11.92
C ASP A 83 3.89 14.06 -11.66
N SER A 84 2.89 14.30 -10.80
CA SER A 84 2.39 15.65 -10.49
C SER A 84 3.27 16.46 -9.53
N LEU A 85 4.09 15.79 -8.73
CA LEU A 85 5.05 16.44 -7.82
C LEU A 85 6.22 17.06 -8.59
N LEU A 86 6.60 18.27 -8.19
CA LEU A 86 7.75 19.01 -8.69
C LEU A 86 8.82 19.15 -7.62
N VAL A 87 10.07 19.30 -8.07
CA VAL A 87 11.17 19.69 -7.17
C VAL A 87 10.90 21.09 -6.65
N GLY A 88 11.05 21.28 -5.33
CA GLY A 88 10.69 22.50 -4.63
C GLY A 88 9.27 22.52 -4.07
N ASP A 89 8.45 21.50 -4.32
CA ASP A 89 7.18 21.36 -3.62
C ASP A 89 7.44 20.96 -2.15
N SER A 90 6.74 21.57 -1.21
CA SER A 90 6.71 21.08 0.17
C SER A 90 5.56 20.10 0.33
N ILE A 91 5.83 18.90 0.83
CA ILE A 91 4.81 17.87 1.02
C ILE A 91 4.63 17.55 2.49
N PHE A 92 3.38 17.37 2.89
CA PHE A 92 2.99 17.01 4.25
C PHE A 92 1.97 15.88 4.22
N LYS A 93 2.27 14.80 4.91
CA LYS A 93 1.35 13.70 5.18
C LYS A 93 1.18 13.53 6.67
N GLU A 94 -0.06 13.63 7.11
CA GLU A 94 -0.46 13.29 8.46
C GLU A 94 -0.62 11.77 8.62
N GLU A 95 -0.33 11.27 9.82
CA GLU A 95 -0.59 9.87 10.18
C GLU A 95 -2.10 9.59 10.16
N GLY A 96 -2.50 8.41 9.69
CA GLY A 96 -3.89 8.02 9.49
C GLY A 96 -4.60 8.72 8.31
N SER A 97 -4.00 9.77 7.73
CA SER A 97 -4.62 10.48 6.60
C SER A 97 -4.38 9.73 5.27
N PRO A 98 -5.43 9.55 4.44
CA PRO A 98 -5.29 9.02 3.08
C PRO A 98 -4.82 10.10 2.08
N TYR A 99 -4.67 11.35 2.52
CA TYR A 99 -4.26 12.48 1.69
C TYR A 99 -2.84 12.93 2.02
N VAL A 100 -2.18 13.48 1.00
CA VAL A 100 -0.96 14.27 1.15
C VAL A 100 -1.30 15.70 0.73
N THR A 101 -0.90 16.66 1.55
CA THR A 101 -0.92 18.08 1.23
C THR A 101 0.37 18.44 0.51
N ILE A 102 0.26 19.21 -0.56
CA ILE A 102 1.36 19.69 -1.39
C ILE A 102 1.26 21.22 -1.42
N MET A 103 2.34 21.91 -1.07
CA MET A 103 2.46 23.35 -1.15
C MET A 103 3.43 23.72 -2.27
N ARG A 104 2.99 24.56 -3.20
CA ARG A 104 3.80 25.07 -4.32
C ARG A 104 3.72 26.59 -4.36
N GLY A 105 4.74 27.25 -3.81
CA GLY A 105 4.65 28.68 -3.50
C GLY A 105 3.48 28.92 -2.55
N ASP A 106 2.54 29.79 -2.94
CA ASP A 106 1.36 30.13 -2.14
C ASP A 106 0.14 29.22 -2.39
N GLN A 107 0.28 28.20 -3.25
CA GLN A 107 -0.80 27.29 -3.60
C GLN A 107 -0.76 26.00 -2.77
N GLU A 108 -1.91 25.63 -2.19
CA GLU A 108 -2.12 24.37 -1.48
C GLU A 108 -2.95 23.39 -2.34
N PHE A 109 -2.49 22.15 -2.43
CA PHE A 109 -3.19 21.05 -3.08
C PHE A 109 -3.31 19.87 -2.13
N LYS A 110 -4.43 19.15 -2.18
CA LYS A 110 -4.59 17.86 -1.51
C LYS A 110 -4.74 16.78 -2.55
N MET A 111 -3.98 15.71 -2.39
CA MET A 111 -3.99 14.60 -3.34
C MET A 111 -4.11 13.29 -2.59
N PHE A 112 -4.93 12.39 -3.14
CA PHE A 112 -5.08 11.06 -2.60
C PHE A 112 -3.77 10.28 -2.74
N PHE A 113 -3.27 9.75 -1.64
CA PHE A 113 -2.01 9.02 -1.58
C PHE A 113 -2.19 7.50 -1.75
N VAL A 114 -3.42 7.03 -1.52
CA VAL A 114 -3.86 5.65 -1.72
C VAL A 114 -4.77 5.58 -2.95
N ASP A 115 -4.85 4.44 -3.61
CA ASP A 115 -5.88 4.25 -4.64
C ASP A 115 -7.27 4.36 -3.98
N SER A 116 -8.10 5.28 -4.49
CA SER A 116 -9.46 5.52 -3.99
C SER A 116 -10.36 4.28 -4.08
N THR A 117 -10.07 3.37 -5.01
CA THR A 117 -10.79 2.08 -5.12
C THR A 117 -10.44 1.12 -3.98
N ILE A 118 -9.21 1.17 -3.47
CA ILE A 118 -8.79 0.39 -2.30
C ILE A 118 -9.37 1.00 -1.03
N TYR A 119 -9.32 2.33 -0.91
CA TYR A 119 -9.88 3.07 0.23
C TYR A 119 -11.39 2.81 0.41
N ASN A 120 -12.17 2.93 -0.66
CA ASN A 120 -13.62 2.71 -0.61
C ASN A 120 -13.98 1.26 -0.25
N LYS A 121 -13.16 0.28 -0.67
CA LYS A 121 -13.39 -1.11 -0.31
C LYS A 121 -13.14 -1.37 1.18
N SER A 122 -12.12 -0.73 1.76
CA SER A 122 -11.82 -0.85 3.20
C SER A 122 -12.82 -0.15 4.12
N LEU A 123 -13.63 0.79 3.61
CA LEU A 123 -14.69 1.45 4.37
C LEU A 123 -16.02 0.67 4.37
N LEU A 124 -16.14 -0.33 3.51
CA LEU A 124 -17.35 -1.14 3.32
C LEU A 124 -17.26 -2.53 3.98
N GLU A 125 -16.12 -2.85 4.59
CA GLU A 125 -15.85 -4.05 5.39
C GLU A 125 -15.82 -3.69 6.89
#